data_AF-A0A0D2LKZ0-F1
#
_entry.id   AF-A0A0D2LKZ0-F1
#
_cell.length_a   1.000
_cell.length_b   1.000
_cell.length_c   1.000
_cell.angle_alpha   90.00
_cell.angle_beta   90.00
_cell.angle_gamma   90.00
#
_symmetry.space_group_name_H-M   'P 1'
#
loop_
_entity.id
_entity.type
_entity.pdbx_description
1 polymer ?
#
loop_
_entity_poly.entity_id
_entity_poly.type
_entity_poly.pdbx_seq_one_letter_code
_entity_poly.pdbx_strand_id
1 'polypeptide(L)'
;MSASEIASEICPENLYGCPIADAGSLSSLPSTFADWVSGGFECVDVTADLEACGGCASLDIKHDCTLISGAESVSCMSGVCLVDSCLPSYKFDSDRSICISK
;
A
#
# COMPACT_ATOMS: atom_id res chain seq x y z
N MET A 1 -20.02 -21.40 6.89
CA MET A 1 -19.21 -20.39 6.22
C MET A 1 -17.98 -20.17 7.08
N SER A 2 -16.85 -20.66 6.61
CA SER A 2 -15.52 -20.41 7.16
C SER A 2 -15.11 -18.96 6.88
N ALA A 3 -14.19 -18.43 7.68
CA ALA A 3 -13.66 -17.09 7.48
C ALA A 3 -12.99 -16.92 6.09
N SER A 4 -12.42 -18.01 5.56
CA SER A 4 -11.85 -18.06 4.21
C SER A 4 -12.90 -17.92 3.10
N GLU A 5 -14.07 -18.55 3.23
CA GLU A 5 -15.14 -18.41 2.22
C GLU A 5 -15.68 -16.97 2.16
N ILE A 6 -15.70 -16.26 3.29
CA ILE A 6 -16.11 -14.84 3.34
C ILE A 6 -15.03 -13.94 2.72
N ALA A 7 -13.74 -14.25 2.94
CA ALA A 7 -12.64 -13.49 2.36
C ALA A 7 -12.62 -13.59 0.82
N SER A 8 -12.91 -14.78 0.26
CA SER A 8 -12.98 -15.01 -1.19
C SER A 8 -14.17 -14.35 -1.88
N GLU A 9 -15.27 -14.12 -1.16
CA GLU A 9 -16.43 -13.35 -1.65
C GLU A 9 -16.17 -11.84 -1.64
N ILE A 10 -15.19 -11.39 -0.84
CA ILE A 10 -14.77 -9.98 -0.77
C ILE A 10 -13.75 -9.71 -1.88
N CYS A 11 -12.69 -10.50 -1.99
CA CYS A 11 -11.69 -10.35 -3.03
C CYS A 11 -11.31 -11.70 -3.66
N PRO A 12 -11.02 -11.73 -4.98
CA PRO A 12 -10.48 -12.92 -5.64
C PRO A 12 -9.16 -13.38 -5.00
N GLU A 13 -8.75 -14.62 -5.29
CA GLU A 13 -7.54 -15.19 -4.69
C GLU A 13 -6.29 -14.32 -4.90
N ASN A 14 -5.47 -14.23 -3.85
CA ASN A 14 -4.23 -13.44 -3.76
C ASN A 14 -4.40 -11.92 -3.80
N LEU A 15 -5.64 -11.40 -3.76
CA LEU A 15 -5.88 -9.97 -3.55
C LEU A 15 -6.25 -9.69 -2.09
N TYR A 16 -5.88 -8.49 -1.64
CA TYR A 16 -6.21 -7.97 -0.32
C TYR A 16 -7.27 -6.90 -0.43
N GLY A 17 -8.28 -6.94 0.45
CA GLY A 17 -9.31 -5.90 0.51
C GLY A 17 -8.79 -4.68 1.26
N CYS A 18 -8.60 -3.57 0.55
CA CYS A 18 -8.24 -2.28 1.13
C CYS A 18 -9.45 -1.35 1.17
N PRO A 19 -9.65 -0.58 2.24
CA PRO A 19 -10.73 0.39 2.30
C PRO A 19 -10.43 1.55 1.37
N ILE A 20 -11.44 2.00 0.63
CA ILE A 20 -11.34 3.18 -0.24
C ILE A 20 -11.45 4.41 0.67
N ALA A 21 -10.30 4.92 1.11
CA ALA A 21 -10.21 6.11 1.95
C ALA A 21 -8.95 6.90 1.59
N ASP A 22 -8.98 8.21 1.83
CA ASP A 22 -7.82 9.07 1.61
C ASP A 22 -6.61 8.59 2.43
N ALA A 23 -5.47 8.45 1.78
CA ALA A 23 -4.26 7.87 2.36
C ALA A 23 -3.85 8.58 3.67
N GLY A 24 -3.76 7.81 4.77
CA GLY A 24 -3.39 8.32 6.10
C GLY A 24 -4.48 9.07 6.87
N SER A 25 -5.72 9.16 6.38
CA SER A 25 -6.85 9.78 7.10
C SER A 25 -7.59 8.78 7.98
N LEU A 26 -7.17 8.69 9.26
CA LEU A 26 -7.80 7.80 10.25
C LEU A 26 -9.29 8.07 10.49
N SER A 27 -9.76 9.28 10.21
CA SER A 27 -11.16 9.70 10.37
C SER A 27 -12.12 9.07 9.35
N SER A 28 -11.59 8.64 8.21
CA SER A 28 -12.38 7.99 7.15
C SER A 28 -12.27 6.47 7.19
N LEU A 29 -11.52 5.92 8.15
CA LEU A 29 -11.32 4.49 8.23
C LEU A 29 -12.55 3.78 8.77
N PRO A 30 -13.00 2.71 8.10
CA PRO A 30 -14.13 1.94 8.56
C PRO A 30 -13.79 1.23 9.88
N SER A 31 -14.61 1.45 10.90
CA SER A 31 -14.41 0.91 12.25
C SER A 31 -15.25 -0.33 12.53
N THR A 32 -16.27 -0.56 11.70
CA THR A 32 -17.19 -1.69 11.77
C THR A 32 -17.34 -2.36 10.41
N PHE A 33 -17.77 -3.62 10.40
CA PHE A 33 -18.06 -4.35 9.16
C PHE A 33 -19.09 -3.63 8.26
N ALA A 34 -20.09 -2.96 8.86
CA ALA A 34 -21.07 -2.19 8.10
C ALA A 34 -20.44 -0.99 7.37
N ASP A 35 -19.44 -0.34 7.99
CA ASP A 35 -18.70 0.76 7.37
C ASP A 35 -17.88 0.27 6.17
N TRP A 36 -17.26 -0.91 6.26
CA TRP A 36 -16.54 -1.53 5.14
C TRP A 36 -17.46 -1.82 3.96
N VAL A 37 -18.68 -2.32 4.22
CA VAL A 37 -19.67 -2.61 3.18
C VAL A 37 -20.23 -1.31 2.57
N SER A 38 -20.41 -0.25 3.36
CA SER A 38 -20.97 1.02 2.89
C SER A 38 -19.95 1.96 2.24
N GLY A 39 -18.72 1.98 2.73
CA GLY A 39 -17.63 2.82 2.23
C GLY A 39 -16.97 2.25 0.97
N GLY A 40 -17.16 0.95 0.74
CA GLY A 40 -16.53 0.24 -0.36
C GLY A 40 -15.07 -0.12 -0.04
N PHE A 41 -14.60 -1.10 -0.77
CA PHE A 41 -13.23 -1.59 -0.70
C PHE A 41 -12.73 -1.85 -2.12
N GLU A 42 -11.43 -1.79 -2.28
CA GLU A 42 -10.72 -2.19 -3.49
C GLU A 42 -9.92 -3.46 -3.21
N CYS A 43 -9.83 -4.33 -4.21
CA CYS A 43 -9.03 -5.54 -4.13
C CYS A 43 -7.70 -5.28 -4.83
N VAL A 44 -6.61 -5.30 -4.07
CA VAL A 44 -5.26 -4.93 -4.55
C VAL A 44 -4.28 -6.07 -4.33
N ASP A 45 -3.30 -6.19 -5.24
CA ASP A 45 -2.20 -7.15 -5.07
C ASP A 45 -1.10 -6.49 -4.24
N VAL A 46 -1.14 -6.72 -2.93
CA VAL A 46 -0.16 -6.15 -2.00
C VAL A 46 1.28 -6.66 -2.22
N THR A 47 1.49 -7.61 -3.12
CA THR A 47 2.82 -8.14 -3.41
C THR A 47 3.53 -7.41 -4.55
N ALA A 48 2.78 -6.66 -5.37
CA ALA A 48 3.27 -6.03 -6.60
C ALA A 48 2.72 -4.61 -6.87
N ASP A 49 1.64 -4.21 -6.20
CA ASP A 49 1.06 -2.88 -6.37
C ASP A 49 1.90 -1.80 -5.68
N LEU A 50 2.16 -0.68 -6.37
CA LEU A 50 2.98 0.41 -5.86
C LEU A 50 2.25 1.24 -4.79
N GLU A 51 0.93 1.36 -4.89
CA GLU A 51 0.09 2.16 -3.98
C GLU A 51 -0.47 1.32 -2.83
N ALA A 52 -0.22 0.01 -2.82
CA ALA A 52 -0.64 -0.91 -1.76
C ALA A 52 0.43 -1.97 -1.42
N CYS A 53 1.71 -1.60 -1.47
CA CYS A 53 2.80 -2.54 -1.30
C CYS A 53 2.94 -3.00 0.17
N GLY A 54 2.70 -4.29 0.39
CA GLY A 54 2.74 -4.92 1.71
C GLY A 54 1.56 -4.57 2.62
N GLY A 55 0.55 -3.85 2.12
CA GLY A 55 -0.63 -3.44 2.89
C GLY A 55 -1.37 -2.26 2.26
N CYS A 56 -2.40 -1.75 2.94
CA CYS A 56 -3.23 -0.67 2.40
C CYS A 56 -2.66 0.72 2.73
N ALA A 57 -2.38 1.54 1.71
CA ALA A 57 -1.95 2.93 1.92
C ALA A 57 -2.99 3.80 2.63
N SER A 58 -4.28 3.48 2.46
CA SER A 58 -5.38 4.11 3.21
C SER A 58 -5.25 3.93 4.73
N LEU A 59 -4.70 2.80 5.17
CA LEU A 59 -4.45 2.51 6.60
C LEU A 59 -3.10 3.08 7.08
N ASP A 60 -2.06 2.94 6.27
CA ASP A 60 -0.72 3.41 6.59
C ASP A 60 0.03 3.79 5.31
N ILE A 61 0.37 5.08 5.22
CA ILE A 61 1.00 5.70 4.05
C ILE A 61 2.31 5.04 3.62
N LYS A 62 2.97 4.29 4.52
CA LYS A 62 4.22 3.57 4.20
C LYS A 62 4.04 2.52 3.10
N HIS A 63 2.81 2.08 2.85
CA HIS A 63 2.49 1.08 1.83
C HIS A 63 2.39 1.68 0.42
N ASP A 64 2.33 3.01 0.31
CA ASP A 64 2.45 3.70 -0.97
C ASP A 64 3.92 4.02 -1.25
N CYS A 65 4.55 3.19 -2.08
CA CYS A 65 5.94 3.37 -2.46
C CYS A 65 6.15 4.65 -3.30
N THR A 66 5.11 5.20 -3.93
CA THR A 66 5.23 6.39 -4.78
C THR A 66 5.50 7.66 -3.97
N LEU A 67 5.24 7.62 -2.66
CA LEU A 67 5.45 8.73 -1.74
C LEU A 67 6.87 8.76 -1.12
N ILE A 68 7.75 7.83 -1.51
CA ILE A 68 9.14 7.84 -1.07
C ILE A 68 9.84 9.09 -1.58
N SER A 69 10.17 10.00 -0.66
CA SER A 69 10.76 11.29 -0.98
C SER A 69 12.11 11.15 -1.68
N GLY A 70 12.26 11.83 -2.82
CA GLY A 70 13.50 11.86 -3.59
C GLY A 70 13.73 10.64 -4.50
N ALA A 71 12.86 9.64 -4.45
CA ALA A 71 12.88 8.54 -5.41
C ALA A 71 12.43 9.04 -6.79
N GLU A 72 13.11 8.58 -7.83
CA GLU A 72 12.74 8.82 -9.23
C GLU A 72 11.98 7.61 -9.78
N SER A 73 12.38 6.40 -9.40
CA SER A 73 11.64 5.17 -9.69
C SER A 73 11.64 4.22 -8.49
N VAL A 74 10.52 3.53 -8.31
CA VAL A 74 10.28 2.58 -7.23
C VAL A 74 9.64 1.31 -7.79
N SER A 75 9.81 0.22 -7.06
CA SER A 75 9.21 -1.08 -7.34
C SER A 75 8.60 -1.66 -6.06
N CYS A 76 7.51 -2.39 -6.19
CA CYS A 76 7.00 -3.27 -5.13
C CYS A 76 7.41 -4.70 -5.44
N MET A 77 8.19 -5.32 -4.55
CA MET A 77 8.64 -6.70 -4.73
C MET A 77 8.32 -7.53 -3.50
N SER A 78 7.40 -8.49 -3.66
CA SER A 78 6.97 -9.37 -2.56
C SER A 78 6.47 -8.60 -1.34
N GLY A 79 5.78 -7.48 -1.56
CA GLY A 79 5.23 -6.61 -0.51
C GLY A 79 6.26 -5.72 0.18
N VAL A 80 7.41 -5.48 -0.45
CA VAL A 80 8.43 -4.57 0.04
C VAL A 80 8.68 -3.47 -0.99
N CYS A 81 8.56 -2.21 -0.55
CA CYS A 81 8.97 -1.06 -1.36
C CYS A 81 10.48 -1.04 -1.56
N LEU A 82 10.90 -0.96 -2.81
CA LEU A 82 12.29 -0.80 -3.21
C LEU A 82 12.43 0.48 -4.03
N VAL A 83 13.50 1.22 -3.78
CA VAL A 83 13.88 2.37 -4.60
C VAL A 83 14.90 1.91 -5.63
N ASP A 84 14.53 2.04 -6.91
CA ASP A 84 15.40 1.65 -8.03
C ASP A 84 16.36 2.78 -8.42
N SER A 85 15.88 4.03 -8.37
CA SER A 85 16.71 5.21 -8.62
C SER A 85 16.27 6.43 -7.79
N CYS A 86 17.21 7.33 -7.55
CA CYS A 86 16.98 8.60 -6.88
C CYS A 86 17.10 9.76 -7.87
N LEU A 87 16.33 10.82 -7.64
CA LEU A 87 16.45 12.07 -8.39
C LEU A 87 17.89 12.63 -8.35
N PRO A 88 18.32 13.44 -9.35
CA PRO A 88 19.72 13.89 -9.46
C PRO A 88 20.30 14.58 -8.21
N SER A 89 19.47 15.29 -7.44
CA SER A 89 19.87 16.00 -6.21
C SER A 89 19.88 15.11 -4.95
N TYR A 90 19.62 13.82 -5.10
CA TYR A 90 19.55 12.84 -4.02
C TYR A 90 20.59 11.74 -4.21
N LYS A 91 20.94 11.07 -3.12
CA LYS A 91 21.84 9.92 -3.04
C LYS A 91 21.07 8.73 -2.46
N PHE A 92 21.23 7.57 -3.10
CA PHE A 92 20.67 6.32 -2.59
C PHE A 92 21.39 5.87 -1.32
N ASP A 93 20.60 5.52 -0.30
CA ASP A 93 21.04 4.88 0.93
C ASP A 93 20.56 3.42 0.90
N SER A 94 21.52 2.50 0.71
CA SER A 94 21.26 1.07 0.60
C SER A 94 20.84 0.41 1.91
N ASP A 95 21.16 1.01 3.06
CA ASP A 95 20.84 0.42 4.37
C ASP A 95 19.36 0.63 4.71
N ARG A 96 18.78 1.72 4.19
CA ARG A 96 17.40 2.13 4.46
C ARG A 96 16.50 2.07 3.23
N SER A 97 17.03 1.76 2.06
CA SER A 97 16.31 1.80 0.77
C SER A 97 15.58 3.13 0.55
N ILE A 98 16.25 4.25 0.82
CA ILE A 98 15.70 5.61 0.67
C ILE A 98 16.64 6.52 -0.12
N CYS A 99 16.10 7.64 -0.59
CA CYS A 99 16.85 8.72 -1.20
C CYS A 99 17.08 9.84 -0.18
N ILE A 100 18.33 10.24 -0.01
CA ILE A 100 18.73 11.32 0.90
C ILE A 100 19.27 12.49 0.10
N SER A 101 18.80 13.70 0.41
CA SER A 101 19.30 14.91 -0.26
C SER A 101 20.81 15.08 -0.05
N LYS A 102 21.52 15.47 -1.11
CA LYS A 102 22.97 15.68 -1.11
C LYS A 102 23.38 16.94 -0.36
#